data_AF-A0A318IYH8-F1
#
_entry.id   AF-A0A318IYH8-F1
#
_cell.length_a   1.000
_cell.length_b   1.000
_cell.length_c   1.000
_cell.angle_alpha   90.00
_cell.angle_beta   90.00
_cell.angle_gamma   90.00
#
_symmetry.space_group_name_H-M   'P 1'
#
loop_
_entity.id
_entity.type
_entity.pdbx_description
1 polymer ?
#
loop_
_entity_poly.entity_id
_entity_poly.type
_entity_poly.pdbx_seq_one_letter_code
_entity_poly.pdbx_strand_id
1 'polypeptide(L)'
;MKSIKFAAALVATLIAGSVFAQTNTPNIDKRQEVQQKRIAKGMESGALTAKESANLEKREAKIEADKQVAKADGVVTKAERAKLEHEENRASKKIRNKKHNANVAG
;
A
#
# COMPACT_ATOMS: atom_id res chain seq x y z
N MET A 1 12.62 -42.15 -56.58
CA MET A 1 12.74 -42.63 -55.18
C MET A 1 12.27 -41.53 -54.23
N LYS A 2 11.32 -41.90 -53.36
CA LYS A 2 10.86 -41.26 -52.10
C LYS A 2 10.15 -39.90 -52.18
N SER A 3 8.82 -40.03 -52.12
CA SER A 3 7.80 -39.11 -51.61
C SER A 3 8.18 -38.50 -50.24
N ILE A 4 7.58 -37.38 -49.83
CA ILE A 4 6.44 -37.37 -48.90
C ILE A 4 5.87 -35.93 -48.76
N LYS A 5 4.54 -35.79 -48.89
CA LYS A 5 3.75 -34.65 -48.40
C LYS A 5 3.07 -35.06 -47.08
N PHE A 6 3.16 -34.25 -46.03
CA PHE A 6 2.28 -34.22 -44.85
C PHE A 6 2.16 -32.74 -44.43
N ALA A 7 1.03 -32.05 -44.58
CA ALA A 7 -0.21 -32.11 -43.78
C ALA A 7 -0.06 -31.53 -42.36
N ALA A 8 -0.64 -30.33 -42.20
CA ALA A 8 -1.22 -29.66 -41.03
C ALA A 8 -0.80 -30.05 -39.59
N ALA A 9 -0.41 -29.03 -38.82
CA ALA A 9 -0.93 -28.82 -37.46
C ALA A 9 -0.76 -27.35 -37.04
N LEU A 10 -1.88 -26.64 -36.99
CA LEU A 10 -2.02 -25.28 -36.49
C LEU A 10 -2.00 -25.37 -34.96
N VAL A 11 -0.83 -25.17 -34.34
CA VAL A 11 -0.71 -25.12 -32.88
C VAL A 11 -1.05 -23.70 -32.44
N ALA A 12 -2.34 -23.45 -32.24
CA ALA A 12 -2.82 -22.29 -31.50
C ALA A 12 -2.49 -22.51 -30.02
N THR A 13 -1.32 -22.06 -29.60
CA THR A 13 -0.95 -22.02 -28.18
C THR A 13 -1.85 -21.00 -27.49
N LEU A 14 -2.93 -21.48 -26.87
CA LEU A 14 -3.69 -20.73 -25.88
C LEU A 14 -2.74 -20.35 -24.75
N ILE A 15 -2.20 -19.13 -24.78
CA ILE A 15 -1.57 -18.52 -23.62
C ILE A 15 -2.71 -18.33 -22.62
N ALA A 16 -2.89 -19.30 -21.73
CA ALA A 16 -3.71 -19.15 -20.54
C ALA A 16 -3.11 -17.97 -19.76
N GLY A 17 -3.72 -16.80 -19.91
CA GLY A 17 -3.34 -15.59 -19.20
C GLY A 17 -3.41 -15.87 -17.72
N SER A 18 -2.25 -15.98 -17.07
CA SER A 18 -2.17 -15.92 -15.63
C SER A 18 -2.63 -14.51 -15.24
N VAL A 19 -3.88 -14.39 -14.80
CA VAL A 19 -4.37 -13.19 -14.14
C VAL A 19 -3.62 -13.14 -12.81
N PHE A 20 -2.41 -12.58 -12.82
CA PHE A 20 -1.61 -12.43 -11.61
C PHE A 20 -2.36 -11.51 -10.66
N ALA A 21 -2.97 -12.13 -9.66
CA ALA A 21 -3.57 -11.46 -8.54
C ALA A 21 -2.43 -10.89 -7.68
N GLN A 22 -2.05 -9.63 -7.91
CA GLN A 22 -0.96 -8.97 -7.19
C GLN A 22 -1.36 -8.71 -5.73
N THR A 23 -0.87 -9.56 -4.82
CA THR A 23 -0.86 -9.36 -3.36
C THR A 23 0.05 -8.22 -2.91
N ASN A 24 1.00 -7.83 -3.75
CA ASN A 24 1.97 -6.79 -3.43
C ASN A 24 1.35 -5.40 -3.47
N THR A 25 1.55 -4.65 -2.39
CA THR A 25 1.08 -3.27 -2.17
C THR A 25 2.25 -2.27 -2.07
N PRO A 26 3.18 -2.24 -3.04
CA PRO A 26 4.47 -1.54 -2.89
C PRO A 26 4.31 -0.02 -2.66
N ASN A 27 3.24 0.58 -3.19
CA ASN A 27 2.96 2.01 -2.97
C ASN A 27 2.47 2.31 -1.55
N ILE A 28 1.78 1.37 -0.90
CA ILE A 28 1.31 1.54 0.48
C ILE A 28 2.47 1.36 1.43
N ASP A 29 3.31 0.35 1.22
CA ASP A 29 4.49 0.10 2.06
C ASP A 29 5.45 1.31 2.06
N LYS A 30 5.73 1.89 0.88
CA LYS A 30 6.52 3.13 0.77
C LYS A 30 5.88 4.32 1.49
N ARG A 31 4.55 4.41 1.48
CA ARG A 31 3.84 5.50 2.18
C ARG A 31 3.99 5.35 3.68
N GLN A 32 3.74 4.16 4.24
CA GLN A 32 3.93 3.88 5.67
C GLN A 32 5.36 4.23 6.13
N GLU A 33 6.38 3.87 5.37
CA GLU A 33 7.77 4.24 5.70
C GLU A 33 7.98 5.76 5.75
N VAL A 34 7.44 6.50 4.78
CA VAL A 34 7.49 7.97 4.77
C VAL A 34 6.74 8.56 5.96
N GLN A 35 5.61 7.98 6.34
CA GLN A 35 4.78 8.43 7.45
C GLN A 35 5.51 8.25 8.78
N GLN A 36 6.14 7.10 8.99
CA GLN A 36 7.01 6.81 10.14
C GLN A 36 8.14 7.83 10.26
N LYS A 37 8.84 8.12 9.16
CA LYS A 37 9.88 9.17 9.14
C LYS A 37 9.33 10.56 9.51
N ARG A 38 8.10 10.88 9.08
CA ARG A 38 7.46 12.17 9.42
C ARG A 38 7.05 12.26 10.88
N ILE A 39 6.59 11.16 11.48
CA ILE A 39 6.27 11.08 12.91
C ILE A 39 7.55 11.24 13.72
N ALA A 40 8.59 10.46 13.42
CA ALA A 40 9.89 10.55 14.07
C ALA A 40 10.49 11.97 14.00
N LYS A 41 10.54 12.56 12.81
CA LYS A 41 11.01 13.94 12.63
C LYS A 41 10.15 14.96 13.39
N GLY A 42 8.84 14.73 13.47
CA GLY A 42 7.93 15.60 14.23
C GLY A 42 8.17 15.52 15.73
N MET A 43 8.49 14.33 16.26
CA MET A 43 8.90 14.16 17.65
C MET A 43 10.24 14.84 17.94
N GLU A 44 11.23 14.59 17.09
CA GLU A 44 12.58 15.15 17.21
C GLU A 44 12.57 16.69 17.16
N SER A 45 11.78 17.26 16.24
CA SER A 45 11.67 18.72 16.12
C SER A 45 10.73 19.37 17.15
N GLY A 46 10.09 18.59 18.03
CA GLY A 46 9.06 19.08 18.95
C GLY A 46 7.74 19.51 18.29
N ALA A 47 7.57 19.29 16.99
CA ALA A 47 6.35 19.64 16.26
C ALA A 47 5.19 18.64 16.51
N LEU A 48 5.47 17.52 17.17
CA LEU A 48 4.49 16.55 17.64
C LEU A 48 4.75 16.23 19.11
N THR A 49 3.71 16.32 19.92
CA THR A 49 3.78 15.85 21.31
C THR A 49 3.79 14.32 21.36
N ALA A 50 4.33 13.73 22.44
CA ALA A 50 4.32 12.27 22.63
C ALA A 50 2.92 11.65 22.50
N LYS A 51 1.88 12.34 23.02
CA LYS A 51 0.48 11.93 22.91
C LYS A 51 -0.02 11.95 21.46
N GLU A 52 0.38 12.95 20.68
CA GLU A 52 -0.01 13.04 19.26
C GLU A 52 0.69 11.98 18.42
N SER A 53 1.99 11.75 18.66
CA SER A 53 2.73 10.68 18.01
C SER A 53 2.13 9.32 18.32
N ALA A 54 1.81 9.02 19.59
CA ALA A 54 1.15 7.77 19.96
C ALA A 54 -0.21 7.58 19.25
N ASN A 55 -0.97 8.65 19.03
CA ASN A 55 -2.22 8.60 18.28
C ASN A 55 -2.02 8.43 16.77
N LEU A 56 -0.88 8.86 16.22
CA LEU A 56 -0.51 8.64 14.83
C LEU A 56 -0.04 7.20 14.63
N GLU A 57 0.81 6.69 15.52
CA GLU A 57 1.26 5.28 15.52
C GLU A 57 0.10 4.29 15.59
N LYS A 58 -0.89 4.54 16.46
CA LYS A 58 -2.11 3.71 16.52
C LYS A 58 -2.86 3.64 15.19
N ARG A 59 -2.78 4.69 14.36
CA ARG A 59 -3.43 4.69 13.03
C ARG A 59 -2.61 3.95 12.01
N GLU A 60 -1.29 4.14 11.99
CA GLU A 60 -0.38 3.38 11.13
C GLU A 60 -0.50 1.88 11.43
N ALA A 61 -0.57 1.49 12.69
CA ALA A 61 -0.81 0.11 13.11
C ALA A 61 -2.18 -0.44 12.65
N LYS A 62 -3.22 0.40 12.63
CA LYS A 62 -4.53 0.02 12.08
C LYS A 62 -4.45 -0.22 10.58
N ILE A 63 -3.78 0.67 9.83
CA ILE A 63 -3.60 0.52 8.38
C ILE A 63 -2.80 -0.76 8.07
N GLU A 64 -1.80 -1.07 8.90
CA GLU A 64 -1.05 -2.32 8.78
C GLU A 64 -1.95 -3.55 8.98
N ALA A 65 -2.83 -3.52 9.98
CA ALA A 65 -3.80 -4.59 10.18
C ALA A 65 -4.78 -4.71 9.02
N ASP A 66 -5.32 -3.60 8.52
CA ASP A 66 -6.22 -3.57 7.36
C ASP A 66 -5.50 -4.10 6.09
N LYS A 67 -4.19 -3.83 5.94
CA LYS A 67 -3.35 -4.38 4.86
C LYS A 67 -3.16 -5.89 4.99
N GLN A 68 -2.97 -6.41 6.21
CA GLN A 68 -2.86 -7.85 6.43
C GLN A 68 -4.18 -8.56 6.12
N VAL A 69 -5.31 -7.98 6.51
CA VAL A 69 -6.64 -8.50 6.16
C VAL A 69 -6.83 -8.52 4.65
N ALA A 70 -6.49 -7.44 3.95
CA ALA A 70 -6.58 -7.38 2.48
C ALA A 70 -5.62 -8.34 1.76
N LYS A 71 -4.59 -8.86 2.44
CA LYS A 71 -3.67 -9.87 1.90
C LYS A 71 -4.08 -11.30 2.28
N ALA A 72 -5.01 -11.47 3.22
CA ALA A 72 -5.33 -12.77 3.82
C ALA A 72 -6.00 -13.75 2.84
N ASP A 73 -6.77 -13.23 1.89
CA ASP A 73 -7.39 -13.99 0.80
C ASP A 73 -6.44 -14.27 -0.36
N GLY A 74 -5.19 -13.80 -0.26
CA GLY A 74 -4.17 -13.97 -1.28
C GLY A 74 -4.34 -13.03 -2.48
N VAL A 75 -5.23 -12.02 -2.43
CA VAL A 75 -5.42 -11.04 -3.50
C VAL A 75 -5.83 -9.68 -2.96
N VAL A 76 -4.98 -8.66 -3.13
CA VAL A 76 -5.42 -7.29 -2.83
C VAL A 76 -6.21 -6.73 -4.02
N THR A 77 -7.53 -6.65 -3.86
CA THR A 77 -8.44 -6.10 -4.87
C THR A 77 -8.19 -4.60 -5.09
N LYS A 78 -8.70 -4.07 -6.21
CA LYS A 78 -8.64 -2.62 -6.49
C LYS A 78 -9.38 -1.79 -5.44
N ALA A 79 -10.50 -2.31 -4.92
CA ALA A 79 -11.29 -1.63 -3.90
C ALA A 79 -10.55 -1.57 -2.55
N GLU A 80 -9.92 -2.67 -2.12
CA GLU A 80 -9.11 -2.69 -0.91
C GLU A 80 -7.89 -1.80 -1.03
N ARG A 81 -7.23 -1.81 -2.19
CA ARG A 81 -6.13 -0.88 -2.47
C ARG A 81 -6.59 0.57 -2.35
N ALA A 82 -7.73 0.93 -2.95
CA ALA A 82 -8.27 2.28 -2.85
C ALA A 82 -8.64 2.67 -1.41
N LYS A 83 -9.17 1.73 -0.62
CA LYS A 83 -9.44 1.94 0.81
C LYS A 83 -8.16 2.24 1.59
N LEU A 84 -7.13 1.40 1.44
CA LEU A 84 -5.84 1.59 2.09
C LEU A 84 -5.19 2.93 1.68
N GLU A 85 -5.25 3.28 0.39
CA GLU A 85 -4.77 4.59 -0.08
C GLU A 85 -5.55 5.77 0.52
N HIS A 86 -6.86 5.64 0.69
CA HIS A 86 -7.66 6.66 1.35
C HIS A 86 -7.25 6.81 2.82
N GLU A 87 -7.03 5.72 3.53
CA GLU A 87 -6.60 5.73 4.94
C GLU A 87 -5.21 6.38 5.10
N GLU A 88 -4.25 6.03 4.24
CA GLU A 88 -2.93 6.68 4.14
C GLU A 88 -3.05 8.20 3.92
N ASN A 89 -3.91 8.62 3.00
CA ASN A 89 -4.14 10.04 2.74
C ASN A 89 -4.73 10.76 3.95
N ARG A 90 -5.62 10.12 4.70
CA ARG A 90 -6.18 10.66 5.94
C ARG A 90 -5.11 10.75 7.03
N ALA A 91 -4.25 9.75 7.17
CA ALA A 91 -3.12 9.77 8.09
C ALA A 91 -2.16 10.92 7.75
N SER A 92 -1.76 11.04 6.48
CA SER A 92 -0.85 12.08 5.98
C SER A 92 -1.37 13.50 6.23
N LYS A 93 -2.67 13.74 5.99
CA LYS A 93 -3.34 15.01 6.32
C LYS A 93 -3.30 15.30 7.81
N LYS A 94 -3.52 14.30 8.66
CA LYS A 94 -3.46 14.49 10.12
C LYS A 94 -2.04 14.79 10.60
N ILE A 95 -1.02 14.10 10.11
CA ILE A 95 0.40 14.40 10.42
C ILE A 95 0.71 15.85 10.03
N ARG A 96 0.33 16.28 8.83
CA ARG A 96 0.52 17.66 8.36
C ARG A 96 -0.18 18.66 9.30
N ASN A 97 -1.47 18.46 9.55
CA ASN A 97 -2.23 19.36 10.42
C ASN A 97 -1.62 19.42 11.83
N LYS A 98 -1.14 18.30 12.38
CA LYS A 98 -0.52 18.26 13.70
C LYS A 98 0.82 18.99 13.75
N LYS A 99 1.69 18.76 12.76
CA LYS A 99 2.96 19.49 12.65
C LYS A 99 2.81 21.00 12.48
N HIS A 100 1.74 21.46 11.85
CA HIS A 100 1.48 22.90 11.66
C HIS A 100 0.66 23.52 12.79
N ASN A 101 -0.30 22.79 13.37
CA ASN A 101 -1.13 23.29 14.46
C ASN A 101 -0.44 23.26 15.82
N ALA A 102 0.64 22.48 15.98
CA ALA A 102 1.52 22.60 17.15
C ALA A 102 2.08 24.03 17.32
N ASN A 103 2.17 24.80 16.22
CA ASN A 103 2.57 26.21 16.27
C ASN A 103 1.44 27.18 16.67
N VAL A 104 0.20 26.71 16.81
CA VAL A 104 -0.99 27.56 17.08
C VAL A 104 -1.61 27.25 18.44
N ALA A 105 -1.30 26.10 19.05
CA ALA A 105 -1.66 25.77 20.42
C ALA A 105 -0.48 26.09 21.36
N GLY A 106 -0.12 27.38 21.43
CA GLY A 106 0.76 27.96 22.43
C GLY A 106 -0.02 28.97 23.25
#